data_AF-A0A9P6ZTD8-F1
#
_entry.id   AF-A0A9P6ZTD8-F1
#
_cell.length_a   1.000
_cell.length_b   1.000
_cell.length_c   1.000
_cell.angle_alpha   90.00
_cell.angle_beta   90.00
_cell.angle_gamma   90.00
#
_symmetry.space_group_name_H-M   'P 1'
#
loop_
_entity.id
_entity.type
_entity.pdbx_description
1 polymer ?
#
loop_
_entity_poly.entity_id
_entity_poly.type
_entity_poly.pdbx_seq_one_letter_code
_entity_poly.pdbx_strand_id
1 'polypeptide(L)' 'MPGAIPYIGNATRIWEINVHWSLYSQCGIWDPKGRGVDIWECIRAHDSTQFTQPPNGLYWRYIARR' A
#
# COMPACT_ATOMS: atom_id res chain seq x y z
N MET A 1 -10.03 3.80 19.76
CA MET A 1 -10.98 4.72 19.09
C MET A 1 -11.60 3.98 17.90
N PRO A 2 -12.93 3.92 17.77
CA PRO A 2 -13.59 3.20 16.69
C PRO A 2 -13.50 4.01 15.39
N GLY A 3 -13.06 3.36 14.30
CA GLY A 3 -13.22 3.90 12.94
C GLY A 3 -12.19 4.95 12.50
N ALA A 4 -10.89 4.73 12.76
CA ALA A 4 -9.87 5.49 12.05
C ALA A 4 -9.98 5.18 10.55
N ILE A 5 -10.65 6.06 9.82
CA ILE A 5 -10.61 6.10 8.36
C ILE A 5 -9.13 6.18 8.03
N PRO A 6 -8.55 5.18 7.34
CA PRO A 6 -7.13 5.20 7.04
C PRO A 6 -6.83 6.48 6.25
N TYR A 7 -6.13 7.40 6.89
CA TYR A 7 -5.81 8.70 6.32
C TYR A 7 -4.87 8.47 5.16
N ILE A 8 -5.39 8.54 3.95
CA ILE A 8 -4.61 8.46 2.72
C ILE A 8 -3.86 9.78 2.62
N GLY A 9 -2.54 9.74 2.88
CA GLY A 9 -1.70 10.92 2.71
C GLY A 9 -1.86 11.49 1.29
N ASN A 10 -1.86 12.81 1.16
CA ASN A 10 -2.01 13.50 -0.14
C ASN A 10 -0.98 13.01 -1.19
N ALA A 11 0.18 12.53 -0.74
CA ALA A 11 1.20 11.85 -1.55
C ALA A 11 1.36 10.36 -1.16
N THR A 12 0.36 9.52 -1.42
CA THR A 12 0.57 8.06 -1.41
C THR A 12 1.59 7.70 -2.48
N ARG A 13 2.79 7.30 -2.03
CA ARG A 13 3.88 6.87 -2.90
C ARG A 13 3.45 5.63 -3.69
N ILE A 14 3.80 5.55 -4.97
CA ILE A 14 3.54 4.35 -5.77
C ILE A 14 4.42 3.21 -5.22
N TRP A 15 3.95 1.97 -5.24
CA TRP A 15 4.80 0.85 -4.84
C TRP A 15 6.06 0.78 -5.71
N GLU A 16 7.23 0.72 -5.08
CA GLU A 16 8.54 0.74 -5.73
C GLU A 16 9.44 -0.35 -5.13
N ILE A 17 10.28 -0.98 -5.98
CA ILE A 17 11.26 -1.98 -5.56
C ILE A 17 12.49 -1.32 -4.90
N ASN A 18 13.11 -2.01 -3.96
CA ASN A 18 14.23 -1.54 -3.14
C ASN A 18 13.92 -0.31 -2.28
N VAL A 19 12.64 -0.07 -1.98
CA VAL A 19 12.20 0.94 -1.03
C VAL A 19 11.89 0.29 0.31
N HIS A 20 12.42 0.86 1.38
CA HIS A 20 12.06 0.44 2.73
C HIS A 20 10.69 0.98 3.12
N TRP A 21 9.74 0.09 3.42
CA TRP A 21 8.41 0.46 3.87
C TRP A 21 8.30 0.24 5.37
N SER A 22 8.05 1.32 6.10
CA SER A 22 7.78 1.25 7.54
C SER A 22 6.38 0.71 7.82
N LEU A 23 6.16 0.23 9.05
CA LEU A 23 4.83 -0.16 9.51
C LEU A 23 3.84 0.99 9.33
N TYR A 24 2.65 0.70 8.82
CA TYR A 24 1.58 1.65 8.46
C TYR A 24 1.92 2.62 7.32
N SER A 25 3.04 2.43 6.61
CA SER A 25 3.30 3.19 5.38
C SER A 25 2.33 2.77 4.27
N GLN A 26 1.90 3.73 3.45
CA GLN A 26 0.90 3.52 2.42
C GLN A 26 1.54 3.55 1.03
N CYS A 27 1.22 2.55 0.20
CA CYS A 27 1.61 2.51 -1.20
C CYS A 27 0.40 2.48 -2.13
N GLY A 28 0.53 3.04 -3.32
CA GLY A 28 -0.46 2.97 -4.39
C GLY A 28 -0.01 2.01 -5.50
N ILE A 29 -0.91 1.16 -5.97
CA ILE A 29 -0.72 0.37 -7.19
C ILE A 29 -1.78 0.78 -8.21
N TRP A 30 -1.33 1.05 -9.43
CA TRP A 30 -2.24 1.26 -10.54
C TRP A 30 -2.88 -0.07 -10.95
N ASP A 31 -4.21 -0.16 -10.85
CA ASP A 31 -4.95 -1.30 -11.35
C ASP A 31 -5.47 -1.00 -12.78
N PRO A 32 -4.91 -1.67 -13.81
CA PRO A 32 -5.31 -1.42 -15.19
C PRO A 32 -6.73 -1.92 -15.50
N LYS A 33 -7.30 -2.83 -14.69
CA LYS A 33 -8.61 -3.43 -14.94
C LYS A 33 -9.77 -2.51 -14.55
N GLY A 34 -9.66 -1.81 -13.43
CA GLY A 34 -10.71 -0.92 -12.92
C GLY A 34 -10.39 0.56 -13.03
N ARG A 35 -9.31 0.96 -13.73
CA ARG A 35 -8.92 2.36 -14.01
C ARG A 35 -8.84 3.21 -12.74
N GLY A 36 -8.13 2.72 -11.73
CA GLY A 36 -7.93 3.45 -10.49
C GLY A 36 -6.66 3.04 -9.76
N VAL A 37 -6.34 3.77 -8.70
CA VAL A 37 -5.20 3.47 -7.83
C VAL A 37 -5.72 2.71 -6.62
N ASP A 38 -5.31 1.45 -6.47
CA ASP A 38 -5.54 0.71 -5.25
C ASP A 38 -4.49 1.09 -4.22
N ILE A 39 -4.95 1.47 -3.03
CA ILE A 39 -4.10 1.91 -1.93
C ILE A 39 -3.98 0.77 -0.94
N TRP A 40 -2.74 0.47 -0.59
CA TRP A 40 -2.35 -0.59 0.30
C TRP A 40 -1.54 -0.02 1.45
N GLU A 41 -1.72 -0.59 2.64
CA GLU A 41 -0.97 -0.20 3.83
C GLU A 41 -0.06 -1.35 4.26
N CYS A 42 1.18 -1.00 4.56
CA CYS A 42 2.18 -1.92 5.03
C CYS A 42 1.85 -2.36 6.46
N ILE A 43 1.52 -3.62 6.65
CA ILE A 43 1.23 -4.22 7.97
C ILE A 43 2.48 -4.83 8.62
N ARG A 44 3.61 -4.82 7.93
CA ARG A 44 4.88 -5.34 8.42
C ARG A 44 6.05 -4.60 7.78
N ALA A 45 6.87 -3.91 8.58
CA ALA A 45 8.03 -3.20 8.06
C ALA A 45 8.97 -4.15 7.29
N HIS A 46 9.31 -3.80 6.04
CA HIS A 46 10.14 -4.62 5.16
C HIS A 46 10.72 -3.79 4.02
N ASP A 47 11.80 -4.29 3.43
CA ASP A 47 12.33 -3.77 2.16
C ASP A 47 11.53 -4.38 1.00
N SER A 48 10.98 -3.54 0.14
CA SER A 48 10.20 -4.01 -1.00
C SER A 48 11.09 -4.72 -2.02
N THR A 49 10.81 -6.00 -2.20
CA THR A 49 11.34 -6.83 -3.28
C THR A 49 10.25 -7.13 -4.30
N GLN A 50 10.64 -7.58 -5.49
CA GLN A 50 9.74 -8.06 -6.56
C GLN A 50 8.68 -9.10 -6.10
N PHE A 51 8.90 -9.80 -4.99
CA PHE A 51 7.96 -10.78 -4.44
C PHE A 51 7.04 -10.22 -3.34
N THR A 52 7.31 -9.01 -2.88
CA THR A 52 6.53 -8.33 -1.83
C THR A 52 5.55 -7.31 -2.39
N GLN A 53 5.39 -7.21 -3.71
CA GLN A 53 4.42 -6.31 -4.33
C GLN A 53 2.98 -6.68 -3.92
N PRO A 54 2.11 -5.71 -3.61
CA PRO A 54 0.67 -5.96 -3.50
C PRO A 54 0.12 -6.57 -4.81
N PRO A 55 -0.84 -7.51 -4.75
CA PRO A 55 -1.70 -7.90 -3.63
C PRO A 55 -1.11 -9.05 -2.78
N ASN A 56 -0.20 -8.74 -1.85
CA ASN A 56 0.43 -9.71 -0.96
C ASN A 56 -0.04 -9.47 0.47
N GLY A 57 -1.01 -10.29 0.92
CA GLY A 57 -1.64 -10.19 2.24
C GLY A 57 -0.72 -10.43 3.44
N LEU A 58 0.54 -10.87 3.23
CA LEU A 58 1.52 -11.03 4.30
C LEU A 58 2.14 -9.69 4.74
N TYR A 59 2.22 -8.74 3.81
CA TYR A 59 2.90 -7.45 4.00
C TYR A 59 1.96 -6.26 3.81
N TRP A 60 0.90 -6.44 3.02
CA TRP A 60 0.01 -5.36 2.61
C TRP A 60 -1.43 -5.64 2.97
N ARG A 61 -2.09 -4.62 3.49
CA ARG A 61 -3.52 -4.58 3.76
C ARG A 61 -4.19 -3.62 2.78
N TYR A 62 -5.21 -4.09 2.09
CA TYR A 62 -6.02 -3.22 1.24
C TYR A 62 -6.73 -2.17 2.09
N ILE A 63 -6.64 -0.92 1.65
CA ILE A 63 -7.23 0.22 2.34
C ILE A 63 -8.44 0.73 1.58
N ALA A 64 -8.23 1.19 0.35
CA ALA A 64 -9.23 1.84 -0.47
C ALA A 64 -8.76 1.91 -1.92
N ARG A 65 -9.65 2.39 -2.78
CA ARG A 65 -9.35 2.73 -4.18
C ARG A 65 -9.61 4.22 -4.41
N ARG A 66 -8.75 4.85 -5.22
CA ARG A 66 -8.94 6.19 -5.78
C ARG A 66 -9.20 6.15 -7.27
#